data_AF-A0A3R7IWR0-F1
#
_entry.id   AF-A0A3R7IWR0-F1
#
_cell.length_a   1.000
_cell.length_b   1.000
_cell.length_c   1.000
_cell.angle_alpha   90.00
_cell.angle_beta   90.00
_cell.angle_gamma   90.00
#
_symmetry.space_group_name_H-M   'P 1'
#
loop_
_entity.id
_entity.type
_entity.pdbx_description
1 polymer ?
#
loop_
_entity_poly.entity_id
_entity_poly.type
_entity_poly.pdbx_seq_one_letter_code
_entity_poly.pdbx_strand_id
1 'polypeptide(L)'
;MRTPLAAAGLVALGVLLMANPLFLPVSVGEPTPAYTHTVQPVTEGSVAGFESPANGSNASDAAVAYADLSPDARAAFDRARDSPEGGFGVERPDERVDSLSYPTEPTLGDGILIVERDGEQYEFWTRTVEREPGAVVAQRVLIQPAAFLVGFLAVVAGAAVGLRGRLGGE
;
A
#
# COMPACT_ATOMS: atom_id res chain seq x y z
N MET A 1 -28.24 -23.26 39.11
CA MET A 1 -28.23 -23.77 37.72
C MET A 1 -27.86 -22.73 36.64
N ARG A 2 -27.90 -21.40 36.89
CA ARG A 2 -27.64 -20.39 35.84
C ARG A 2 -26.15 -20.13 35.53
N THR A 3 -25.29 -20.33 36.52
CA THR A 3 -23.83 -20.12 36.46
C THR A 3 -23.10 -20.97 35.40
N PRO A 4 -23.33 -22.29 35.27
CA PRO A 4 -22.65 -23.10 34.25
C PRO A 4 -23.08 -22.75 32.82
N LEU A 5 -24.33 -22.35 32.64
CA LEU A 5 -24.87 -21.90 31.35
C LEU A 5 -24.25 -20.57 30.90
N ALA A 6 -24.05 -19.63 31.85
CA ALA A 6 -23.37 -18.37 31.60
C ALA A 6 -21.87 -18.58 31.27
N ALA A 7 -21.20 -19.49 31.96
CA ALA A 7 -19.80 -19.83 31.67
C ALA A 7 -19.64 -20.46 30.28
N ALA A 8 -20.49 -21.42 29.91
CA ALA A 8 -20.50 -22.03 28.59
C ALA A 8 -20.79 -21.01 27.48
N GLY A 9 -21.73 -20.08 27.71
CA GLY A 9 -22.03 -19.00 26.76
C GLY A 9 -20.84 -18.06 26.53
N LEU A 10 -20.12 -17.66 27.58
CA LEU A 10 -18.94 -16.81 27.47
C LEU A 10 -17.78 -17.49 26.74
N VAL A 11 -17.55 -18.78 26.99
CA VAL A 11 -16.52 -19.56 26.29
C VAL A 11 -16.89 -19.73 24.82
N ALA A 12 -18.14 -20.08 24.50
CA ALA A 12 -18.59 -20.23 23.12
C ALA A 12 -18.50 -18.91 22.34
N LEU A 13 -18.92 -17.80 22.94
CA LEU A 13 -18.78 -16.46 22.36
C LEU A 13 -17.31 -16.09 22.15
N GLY A 14 -16.46 -16.34 23.14
CA GLY A 14 -15.03 -16.04 23.07
C GLY A 14 -14.32 -16.84 21.97
N VAL A 15 -14.62 -18.13 21.86
CA VAL A 15 -14.11 -18.99 20.78
C VAL A 15 -14.63 -18.53 19.43
N LEU A 16 -15.90 -18.14 19.29
CA LEU A 16 -16.43 -17.61 18.04
C LEU A 16 -15.73 -16.31 17.60
N LEU A 17 -15.47 -15.41 18.54
CA LEU A 17 -14.75 -14.16 18.28
C LEU A 17 -13.27 -14.40 17.91
N MET A 18 -12.61 -15.35 18.57
CA MET A 18 -11.21 -15.69 18.30
C MET A 18 -11.03 -16.54 17.04
N ALA A 19 -11.98 -17.43 16.73
CA ALA A 19 -11.94 -18.30 15.56
C ALA A 19 -12.20 -17.53 14.26
N ASN A 20 -12.76 -16.32 14.34
CA ASN A 20 -13.23 -15.62 13.17
C ASN A 20 -12.57 -14.25 12.83
N PRO A 21 -11.24 -14.19 12.62
CA PRO A 21 -10.64 -13.16 11.78
C PRO A 21 -10.92 -13.38 10.28
N LEU A 22 -11.29 -14.60 9.84
CA LEU A 22 -11.32 -15.03 8.43
C LEU A 22 -12.68 -14.95 7.71
N PHE A 23 -13.80 -14.83 8.41
CA PHE A 23 -15.18 -14.82 7.88
C PHE A 23 -15.98 -13.56 8.25
N LEU A 24 -15.38 -12.56 8.88
CA LEU A 24 -15.97 -11.22 8.82
C LEU A 24 -15.94 -10.79 7.34
N PRO A 25 -17.06 -10.33 6.76
CA PRO A 25 -17.04 -9.80 5.40
C PRO A 25 -15.95 -8.73 5.37
N VAL A 26 -14.89 -9.00 4.62
CA VAL A 26 -13.87 -8.00 4.35
C VAL A 26 -14.58 -6.92 3.56
N SER A 27 -14.50 -5.67 4.01
CA SER A 27 -15.02 -4.56 3.23
C SER A 27 -14.29 -4.58 1.89
N VAL A 28 -14.90 -5.11 0.84
CA VAL A 28 -14.32 -5.09 -0.50
C VAL A 28 -14.53 -3.68 -1.03
N GLY A 29 -13.63 -2.77 -0.66
CA GLY A 29 -13.55 -1.47 -1.30
C GLY A 29 -12.91 -1.63 -2.67
N GLU A 30 -13.33 -0.82 -3.64
CA GLU A 30 -12.56 -0.68 -4.87
C GLU A 30 -11.15 -0.17 -4.51
N PRO A 31 -10.08 -0.73 -5.10
CA PRO A 31 -8.72 -0.24 -4.88
C PRO A 31 -8.68 1.26 -5.17
N THR A 32 -8.15 2.04 -4.23
CA THR A 32 -7.95 3.48 -4.47
C THR A 32 -6.64 3.66 -5.23
N PRO A 33 -6.67 4.17 -6.47
CA PRO A 33 -5.44 4.39 -7.23
C PRO A 33 -4.63 5.51 -6.57
N ALA A 34 -3.36 5.25 -6.33
CA ALA A 34 -2.37 6.26 -5.97
C ALA A 34 -1.39 6.44 -7.12
N TYR A 35 -1.07 7.68 -7.47
CA TYR A 35 -0.15 7.97 -8.57
C TYR A 35 1.20 8.37 -7.98
N THR A 36 2.27 7.71 -8.39
CA THR A 36 3.61 7.93 -7.83
C THR A 36 4.54 8.51 -8.86
N HIS A 37 5.40 9.42 -8.42
CA HIS A 37 6.46 10.08 -9.17
C HIS A 37 7.78 9.78 -8.49
N THR A 38 8.73 9.19 -9.21
CA THR A 38 10.04 8.79 -8.66
C THR A 38 11.13 9.20 -9.62
N VAL A 39 12.21 9.76 -9.11
CA VAL A 39 13.37 10.20 -9.90
C VAL A 39 14.62 9.54 -9.34
N GLN A 40 15.36 8.87 -10.21
CA GLN A 40 16.64 8.26 -9.85
C GLN A 40 17.69 8.51 -10.94
N PRO A 41 18.98 8.64 -10.60
CA PRO A 41 20.04 8.71 -11.60
C PRO A 41 20.07 7.42 -12.43
N VAL A 42 20.39 7.53 -13.72
CA VAL A 42 20.63 6.35 -14.57
C VAL A 42 21.93 5.65 -14.14
N THR A 43 21.86 4.36 -13.83
CA THR A 43 22.99 3.50 -13.42
C THR A 43 23.05 2.21 -14.25
N GLU A 44 24.07 1.36 -14.07
CA GLU A 44 24.18 0.08 -14.80
C GLU A 44 22.99 -0.87 -14.61
N GLY A 45 22.20 -0.72 -13.53
CA GLY A 45 20.98 -1.49 -13.27
C GLY A 45 19.68 -0.80 -13.69
N SER A 46 19.76 0.40 -14.29
CA SER A 46 18.61 1.16 -14.76
C SER A 46 17.98 0.51 -15.99
N VAL A 47 16.69 0.76 -16.23
CA VAL A 47 15.99 0.23 -17.41
C VAL A 47 16.63 0.77 -18.69
N ALA A 48 17.16 1.99 -18.63
CA ALA A 48 17.98 2.60 -19.66
C ALA A 48 19.50 2.43 -19.46
N GLY A 49 19.95 1.52 -18.57
CA GLY A 49 21.36 1.30 -18.26
C GLY A 49 22.21 1.10 -19.53
N PHE A 50 23.43 1.62 -19.49
CA PHE A 50 24.39 1.80 -20.60
C PHE A 50 24.69 0.56 -21.48
N GLU A 51 24.16 -0.62 -21.15
CA GLU A 51 24.28 -1.88 -21.90
C GLU A 51 22.94 -2.60 -22.14
N SER A 52 21.78 -1.96 -22.06
CA SER A 52 20.53 -2.63 -22.45
C SER A 52 20.52 -2.85 -23.97
N PRO A 53 20.53 -4.10 -24.47
CA PRO A 53 20.54 -4.38 -25.91
C PRO A 53 19.10 -4.22 -26.44
N ALA A 54 18.57 -3.00 -26.34
CA ALA A 54 17.36 -2.60 -27.03
C ALA A 54 17.72 -2.39 -28.50
N ASN A 55 17.75 -3.50 -29.24
CA ASN A 55 17.30 -3.56 -30.62
C ASN A 55 17.67 -2.34 -31.51
N GLY A 56 18.96 -2.00 -31.64
CA GLY A 56 19.46 -1.13 -32.70
C GLY A 56 18.92 0.31 -32.76
N SER A 57 18.22 0.81 -31.74
CA SER A 57 17.84 2.21 -31.62
C SER A 57 18.50 2.80 -30.38
N ASN A 58 19.41 3.74 -30.58
CA ASN A 58 20.20 4.37 -29.53
C ASN A 58 19.31 4.85 -28.38
N ALA A 59 19.57 4.42 -27.14
CA ALA A 59 18.87 4.92 -25.95
C ALA A 59 18.99 6.45 -25.79
N SER A 60 19.98 7.06 -26.43
CA SER A 60 20.15 8.51 -26.55
C SER A 60 19.14 9.22 -27.46
N ASP A 61 18.43 8.52 -28.36
CA ASP A 61 17.34 9.09 -29.18
C ASP A 61 15.99 9.13 -28.41
N ALA A 62 15.91 8.49 -27.24
CA ALA A 62 14.72 8.46 -26.39
C ALA A 62 14.82 9.35 -25.14
N ALA A 63 15.96 10.02 -24.93
CA ALA A 63 16.13 10.97 -23.85
C ALA A 63 15.42 12.29 -24.19
N VAL A 64 14.60 12.78 -23.26
CA VAL A 64 13.90 14.04 -23.37
C VAL A 64 14.68 15.09 -22.60
N ALA A 65 14.99 16.22 -23.24
CA ALA A 65 15.64 17.31 -22.54
C ALA A 65 14.70 17.87 -21.47
N TYR A 66 15.21 18.18 -20.28
CA TYR A 66 14.40 18.78 -19.20
C TYR A 66 13.64 20.04 -19.67
N ALA A 67 14.21 20.82 -20.60
CA ALA A 67 13.57 22.01 -21.16
C ALA A 67 12.32 21.70 -22.01
N ASP A 68 12.25 20.50 -22.60
CA ASP A 68 11.15 20.06 -23.46
C ASP A 68 9.98 19.47 -22.65
N LEU A 69 10.19 19.20 -21.35
CA LEU A 69 9.12 18.84 -20.45
C LEU A 69 8.13 20.00 -20.29
N SER A 70 6.84 19.66 -20.20
CA SER A 70 5.80 20.62 -19.81
C SER A 70 6.15 21.26 -18.47
N PRO A 71 5.69 22.51 -18.20
CA PRO A 71 5.96 23.17 -16.92
C PRO A 71 5.54 22.32 -15.71
N ASP A 72 4.40 21.63 -15.80
CA ASP A 72 3.88 20.79 -14.73
C ASP A 72 4.71 19.50 -14.56
N ALA A 73 5.18 18.91 -15.66
CA ALA A 73 6.08 17.76 -15.62
C ALA A 73 7.45 18.12 -15.02
N ARG A 74 7.97 19.32 -15.29
CA ARG A 74 9.19 19.83 -14.65
C ARG A 74 9.02 20.01 -13.16
N ALA A 75 7.92 20.64 -12.74
CA ALA A 75 7.63 20.82 -11.32
C ALA A 75 7.50 19.47 -10.59
N ALA A 76 6.87 18.48 -11.20
CA ALA A 76 6.81 17.13 -10.66
C ALA A 76 8.18 16.44 -10.63
N PHE A 77 8.98 16.55 -11.69
CA PHE A 77 10.34 16.02 -11.71
C PHE A 77 11.19 16.61 -10.58
N ASP A 78 11.18 17.93 -10.43
CA ASP A 78 11.93 18.65 -9.39
C ASP A 78 11.47 18.24 -8.00
N ARG A 79 10.16 18.20 -7.77
CA ARG A 79 9.59 17.78 -6.50
C ARG A 79 9.96 16.33 -6.15
N ALA A 80 9.98 15.42 -7.12
CA ALA A 80 10.37 14.04 -6.91
C ALA A 80 11.87 13.91 -6.62
N ARG A 81 12.71 14.62 -7.37
CA ARG A 81 14.16 14.65 -7.18
C ARG A 81 14.55 15.21 -5.80
N ASP A 82 13.93 16.32 -5.41
CA ASP A 82 14.24 17.02 -4.16
C ASP A 82 13.62 16.35 -2.92
N SER A 83 12.78 15.33 -3.13
CA SER A 83 12.22 14.53 -2.06
C SER A 83 13.31 13.68 -1.39
N PRO A 84 13.33 13.57 -0.05
CA PRO A 84 14.28 12.72 0.68
C PRO A 84 14.25 11.24 0.25
N GLU A 85 13.09 10.78 -0.23
CA GLU A 85 12.88 9.39 -0.67
C GLU A 85 13.08 9.21 -2.19
N GLY A 86 13.47 10.27 -2.91
CA GLY A 86 13.60 10.24 -4.38
C GLY A 86 12.26 10.15 -5.11
N GLY A 87 11.16 10.46 -4.44
CA GLY A 87 9.83 10.45 -5.03
C GLY A 87 8.73 10.99 -4.13
N PHE A 88 7.53 11.13 -4.69
CA PHE A 88 6.31 11.45 -3.96
C PHE A 88 5.10 10.75 -4.60
N GLY A 89 3.97 10.74 -3.90
CA GLY A 89 2.71 10.24 -4.43
C GLY A 89 1.59 11.26 -4.28
N VAL A 90 0.61 11.19 -5.18
CA VAL A 90 -0.65 11.93 -5.14
C VAL A 90 -1.81 10.94 -5.15
N GLU A 91 -2.83 11.23 -4.35
CA GLU A 91 -3.98 10.32 -4.16
C GLU A 91 -5.17 10.73 -5.00
N ARG A 92 -5.25 12.01 -5.38
CA ARG A 92 -6.37 12.52 -6.17
C ARG A 92 -6.07 12.50 -7.66
N PRO A 93 -6.98 12.01 -8.51
CA PRO A 93 -6.78 11.99 -9.96
C PRO A 93 -6.57 13.36 -10.60
N ASP A 94 -7.10 14.43 -10.00
CA ASP A 94 -6.92 15.83 -10.43
C ASP A 94 -5.56 16.43 -10.01
N GLU A 95 -4.84 15.79 -9.09
CA GLU A 95 -3.48 16.19 -8.70
C GLU A 95 -2.40 15.54 -9.59
N ARG A 96 -2.81 14.72 -10.57
CA ARG A 96 -1.89 14.15 -11.57
C ARG A 96 -1.43 15.23 -12.53
N VAL A 97 -0.22 15.05 -13.05
CA VAL A 97 0.26 15.82 -14.20
C VAL A 97 -0.30 15.18 -15.47
N ASP A 98 -1.24 15.87 -16.14
CA ASP A 98 -1.96 15.35 -17.32
C ASP A 98 -1.05 15.02 -18.52
N SER A 99 0.11 15.67 -18.62
CA SER A 99 1.07 15.40 -19.68
C SER A 99 1.90 14.13 -19.47
N LEU A 100 1.72 13.43 -18.35
CA LEU A 100 2.45 12.20 -18.01
C LEU A 100 1.52 10.98 -18.03
N SER A 101 2.05 9.83 -18.45
CA SER A 101 1.34 8.56 -18.40
C SER A 101 1.51 7.91 -17.03
N TYR A 102 0.45 7.26 -16.52
CA TYR A 102 0.47 6.53 -15.24
C TYR A 102 -0.01 5.08 -15.43
N PRO A 103 0.70 4.25 -16.21
CA PRO A 103 0.37 2.84 -16.30
C PRO A 103 0.57 2.14 -14.94
N THR A 104 -0.09 1.01 -14.73
CA THR A 104 0.19 0.12 -13.59
C THR A 104 1.55 -0.56 -13.74
N GLU A 105 1.93 -0.88 -14.98
CA GLU A 105 3.21 -1.47 -15.36
C GLU A 105 3.97 -0.50 -16.27
N PRO A 106 4.86 0.34 -15.72
CA PRO A 106 5.57 1.36 -16.49
C PRO A 106 6.65 0.76 -17.40
N THR A 107 6.79 1.34 -18.59
CA THR A 107 7.79 1.00 -19.62
C THR A 107 8.44 2.27 -20.19
N LEU A 108 9.54 2.13 -20.93
CA LEU A 108 10.19 3.30 -21.56
C LEU A 108 9.25 3.99 -22.55
N GLY A 109 9.04 5.29 -22.38
CA GLY A 109 8.10 6.10 -23.15
C GLY A 109 6.65 6.02 -22.65
N ASP A 110 6.32 5.10 -21.75
CA ASP A 110 5.01 4.97 -21.11
C ASP A 110 5.16 4.74 -19.61
N GLY A 111 5.17 5.81 -18.82
CA GLY A 111 5.39 5.75 -17.38
C GLY A 111 6.87 5.68 -16.96
N ILE A 112 7.81 5.62 -17.90
CA ILE A 112 9.24 5.85 -17.66
C ILE A 112 9.78 6.80 -18.72
N LEU A 113 10.34 7.94 -18.31
CA LEU A 113 11.00 8.91 -19.17
C LEU A 113 12.47 9.03 -18.77
N ILE A 114 13.36 9.07 -19.75
CA ILE A 114 14.77 9.43 -19.51
C ILE A 114 14.90 10.93 -19.70
N VAL A 115 15.18 11.64 -18.61
CA VAL A 115 15.26 13.11 -18.58
C VAL A 115 16.72 13.52 -18.48
N GLU A 116 17.20 14.27 -19.47
CA GLU A 116 18.53 14.87 -19.42
C GLU A 116 18.47 16.26 -18.79
N ARG A 117 19.26 16.47 -17.74
CA ARG A 117 19.36 17.74 -17.03
C ARG A 117 20.80 17.96 -16.58
N ASP A 118 21.33 19.15 -16.87
CA ASP A 118 22.67 19.58 -16.43
C ASP A 118 23.80 18.61 -16.83
N GLY A 119 23.62 17.89 -17.94
CA GLY A 119 24.57 16.88 -18.45
C GLY A 119 24.47 15.50 -17.78
N GLU A 120 23.48 15.31 -16.90
CA GLU A 120 23.19 14.03 -16.24
C GLU A 120 21.84 13.48 -16.70
N GLN A 121 21.71 12.15 -16.71
CA GLN A 121 20.48 11.46 -17.09
C GLN A 121 19.77 10.90 -15.85
N TYR A 122 18.47 11.10 -15.82
CA TYR A 122 17.59 10.65 -14.75
C TYR A 122 16.47 9.81 -15.31
N GLU A 123 16.13 8.72 -14.64
CA GLU A 123 14.90 7.99 -14.90
C GLU A 123 13.77 8.64 -14.10
N PHE A 124 12.79 9.17 -14.80
CA PHE A 124 11.57 9.69 -14.23
C PHE A 124 10.44 8.68 -14.41
N TRP A 125 10.05 8.06 -13.30
CA TRP A 125 9.05 7.01 -13.23
C TRP A 125 7.71 7.58 -12.76
N THR A 126 6.66 7.33 -13.55
CA THR A 126 5.27 7.64 -13.24
C THR A 126 4.41 6.39 -13.37
N ARG A 127 3.75 5.99 -12.29
CA ARG A 127 2.90 4.79 -12.29
C ARG A 127 1.67 4.93 -11.39
N THR A 128 0.66 4.13 -11.70
CA THR A 128 -0.48 3.92 -10.81
C THR A 128 -0.21 2.72 -9.92
N VAL A 129 -0.29 2.94 -8.60
CA VAL A 129 -0.22 1.89 -7.59
C VAL A 129 -1.62 1.71 -6.99
N GLU A 130 -2.17 0.52 -7.12
CA GLU A 130 -3.40 0.15 -6.44
C GLU A 130 -3.10 -0.08 -4.96
N ARG A 131 -3.64 0.76 -4.07
CA ARG A 131 -3.54 0.54 -2.62
C ARG A 131 -4.75 -0.25 -2.14
N GLU A 132 -4.51 -1.14 -1.17
CA GLU A 132 -5.60 -1.78 -0.44
C GLU A 132 -6.51 -0.69 0.16
N PRO A 133 -7.84 -0.83 0.07
CA PRO A 133 -8.76 0.17 0.59
C PRO A 133 -8.50 0.41 2.09
N GLY A 134 -8.47 1.66 2.53
CA GLY A 134 -8.21 2.01 3.94
C GLY A 134 -9.14 1.30 4.94
N ALA A 135 -10.37 0.98 4.52
CA ALA A 135 -11.31 0.18 5.30
C ALA A 135 -10.82 -1.26 5.56
N VAL A 136 -10.17 -1.88 4.57
CA VAL A 136 -9.54 -3.21 4.69
C VAL A 136 -8.38 -3.16 5.67
N VAL A 137 -7.55 -2.12 5.58
CA VAL A 137 -6.43 -1.90 6.50
C VAL A 137 -6.93 -1.70 7.93
N ALA A 138 -7.93 -0.83 8.14
CA ALA A 138 -8.53 -0.61 9.46
C ALA A 138 -9.16 -1.89 10.03
N GLN A 139 -9.82 -2.69 9.19
CA GLN A 139 -10.40 -3.96 9.60
C GLN A 139 -9.33 -4.96 10.07
N ARG A 140 -8.19 -5.05 9.36
CA ARG A 140 -7.10 -5.95 9.72
C ARG A 140 -6.27 -5.48 10.91
N VAL A 141 -6.00 -4.18 11.01
CA VAL A 141 -5.06 -3.63 12.01
C VAL A 141 -5.75 -3.26 13.32
N LEU A 142 -7.04 -2.91 13.29
CA LEU A 142 -7.78 -2.46 14.48
C LEU A 142 -8.89 -3.43 14.87
N ILE A 143 -9.78 -3.77 13.93
CA ILE A 143 -11.01 -4.53 14.25
C ILE A 143 -10.68 -5.99 14.59
N GLN A 144 -9.87 -6.67 13.79
CA GLN A 144 -9.49 -8.06 14.04
C GLN A 144 -8.74 -8.24 15.37
N PRO A 145 -7.71 -7.43 15.71
CA PRO A 145 -7.04 -7.53 17.01
C PRO A 145 -7.96 -7.22 18.20
N ALA A 146 -8.83 -6.22 18.08
CA ALA A 146 -9.79 -5.89 19.13
C ALA A 146 -10.80 -7.02 19.35
N ALA A 147 -11.36 -7.59 18.27
CA ALA A 147 -12.28 -8.73 18.34
C ALA A 147 -11.62 -9.95 18.98
N PHE A 148 -10.37 -10.23 18.62
CA PHE A 148 -9.58 -11.30 19.23
C PHE A 148 -9.38 -11.08 20.73
N LEU A 149 -9.00 -9.86 21.14
CA LEU A 149 -8.79 -9.51 22.54
C LEU A 149 -10.08 -9.65 23.37
N VAL A 150 -11.20 -9.17 22.85
CA VAL A 150 -12.51 -9.32 23.49
C VAL A 150 -12.88 -10.80 23.61
N GLY A 151 -12.64 -11.59 22.55
CA GLY A 151 -12.88 -13.03 22.57
C GLY A 151 -12.04 -13.75 23.63
N PHE A 152 -10.76 -13.43 23.71
CA PHE A 152 -9.85 -13.98 24.72
C PHE A 152 -10.33 -13.65 26.14
N LEU A 153 -10.68 -12.40 26.41
CA LEU A 153 -11.20 -11.98 27.72
C LEU A 153 -12.52 -12.67 28.07
N ALA A 154 -13.40 -12.90 27.09
CA ALA A 154 -14.63 -13.65 27.30
C ALA A 154 -14.37 -15.11 27.70
N VAL A 155 -13.39 -15.78 27.08
CA VAL A 155 -12.98 -17.14 27.48
C VAL A 155 -12.43 -17.15 28.91
N VAL A 156 -11.54 -16.22 29.25
CA VAL A 156 -10.95 -16.11 30.60
C VAL A 156 -12.03 -15.85 31.65
N ALA A 157 -12.97 -14.93 31.37
CA ALA A 157 -14.09 -14.65 32.25
C ALA A 157 -15.00 -15.88 32.42
N GLY A 158 -15.30 -16.60 31.34
CA GLY A 158 -16.05 -17.85 31.38
C GLY A 158 -15.38 -18.92 32.25
N ALA A 159 -14.06 -19.10 32.10
CA ALA A 159 -13.28 -20.02 32.92
C ALA A 159 -13.29 -19.61 34.41
N ALA A 160 -13.09 -18.33 34.72
CA ALA A 160 -13.11 -17.82 36.08
C ALA A 160 -14.49 -17.99 36.76
N VAL A 161 -15.58 -17.70 36.04
CA VAL A 161 -16.95 -17.91 36.53
C VAL A 161 -17.24 -19.39 36.75
N GLY A 162 -16.77 -20.27 35.85
CA GLY A 162 -16.87 -21.72 36.00
C GLY A 162 -16.13 -22.25 37.24
N LEU A 163 -14.89 -21.80 37.47
CA LEU A 163 -14.13 -22.16 38.67
C LEU A 163 -14.80 -21.66 39.95
N ARG A 164 -15.28 -20.41 39.96
CA ARG A 164 -15.96 -19.83 41.13
C ARG A 164 -17.25 -20.57 41.48
N GLY A 165 -18.01 -21.01 40.47
CA GLY A 165 -19.20 -21.84 40.67
C GLY A 165 -18.90 -23.23 41.23
N ARG A 166 -17.68 -23.73 41.02
CA ARG A 166 -17.21 -25.02 41.57
C ARG A 166 -16.65 -24.90 43.00
N LEU A 167 -16.06 -23.74 43.35
CA LEU A 167 -15.47 -23.48 44.66
C LEU A 167 -16.46 -22.90 45.69
N GLY A 168 -17.55 -22.26 45.26
CA GLY A 168 -18.59 -21.70 46.15
C GLY A 168 -19.84 -22.59 46.29
N GLY A 169 -19.75 -23.85 45.89
CA GLY A 169 -20.84 -24.83 45.93
C GLY A 169 -20.70 -25.91 47.02
N GLU A 170 -19.77 -25.71 47.97
CA GLU A 170 -19.71 -26.46 49.24
C GLU A 170 -20.50 -25.74 50.33
#